data_AF-A0A2A3K0M8-F1
#
_entry.id   AF-A0A2A3K0M8-F1
#
_cell.length_a   1.000
_cell.length_b   1.000
_cell.length_c   1.000
_cell.angle_alpha   90.00
_cell.angle_beta   90.00
_cell.angle_gamma   90.00
#
_symmetry.space_group_name_H-M   'P 1'
#
loop_
_entity.id
_entity.type
_entity.pdbx_description
1 polymer ?
#
loop_
_entity_poly.entity_id
_entity_poly.type
_entity_poly.pdbx_seq_one_letter_code
_entity_poly.pdbx_strand_id
1 'polypeptide(L)'
;MADDLDAAATLRGDSVPHVAVQALAAGCDYLLLADTGSQLSDVVRSIMAAVDSGMLSEEELGESARRIRSAAHRFESWSREKASNGS
;
A
#
# COMPACT_ATOMS: atom_id res chain seq x y z
N MET A 1 -4.33 -3.21 -7.17
CA MET A 1 -3.01 -3.72 -7.66
C MET A 1 -1.92 -3.29 -6.67
N ALA A 2 -0.83 -4.07 -6.52
CA ALA A 2 0.41 -3.65 -5.83
C ALA A 2 1.27 -2.78 -6.72
N ASP A 3 2.14 -1.97 -6.13
CA ASP A 3 3.32 -1.44 -6.83
C ASP A 3 4.60 -1.61 -6.00
N ASP A 4 5.74 -1.86 -6.66
CA ASP A 4 7.08 -1.95 -6.07
C ASP A 4 7.80 -0.61 -6.23
N LEU A 5 7.90 0.12 -5.12
CA LEU A 5 8.25 1.53 -5.15
C LEU A 5 9.75 1.77 -5.28
N ASP A 6 10.59 0.92 -4.69
CA ASP A 6 12.04 1.13 -4.67
C ASP A 6 12.63 0.99 -6.08
N ALA A 7 12.20 -0.05 -6.80
CA ALA A 7 12.57 -0.26 -8.18
C ALA A 7 12.00 0.84 -9.10
N ALA A 8 10.72 1.19 -8.93
CA ALA A 8 10.06 2.22 -9.74
C ALA A 8 10.69 3.61 -9.55
N ALA A 9 11.01 3.98 -8.30
CA ALA A 9 11.68 5.22 -7.95
C ALA A 9 13.08 5.30 -8.58
N THR A 10 13.87 4.23 -8.45
CA THR A 10 15.21 4.15 -9.04
C THR A 10 15.18 4.34 -10.57
N LEU A 11 14.23 3.68 -11.24
CA LEU A 11 14.10 3.75 -12.70
C LEU A 11 13.66 5.14 -13.22
N ARG A 12 12.92 5.89 -12.41
CA ARG A 12 12.42 7.24 -12.79
C ARG A 12 13.28 8.38 -12.24
N GLY A 13 14.20 8.09 -11.32
CA GLY A 13 14.97 9.12 -10.60
C GLY A 13 14.13 9.88 -9.57
N ASP A 14 12.99 9.32 -9.19
CA ASP A 14 12.06 9.90 -8.21
C ASP A 14 12.36 9.39 -6.80
N SER A 15 11.83 10.07 -5.78
CA SER A 15 11.89 9.56 -4.41
C SER A 15 10.76 8.56 -4.15
N VAL A 16 11.01 7.55 -3.31
CA VAL A 16 10.01 6.55 -2.93
C VAL A 16 8.72 7.18 -2.40
N PRO A 17 8.74 8.20 -1.50
CA PRO A 17 7.50 8.86 -1.06
C PRO A 17 6.72 9.50 -2.21
N HIS A 18 7.40 10.05 -3.22
CA HIS A 18 6.74 10.63 -4.38
C HIS A 18 6.04 9.55 -5.22
N VAL A 19 6.75 8.47 -5.53
CA VAL A 19 6.19 7.34 -6.29
C VAL A 19 5.04 6.68 -5.54
N ALA A 20 5.11 6.58 -4.21
CA ALA A 20 4.03 6.07 -3.37
C ALA A 20 2.73 6.85 -3.57
N VAL A 21 2.80 8.18 -3.54
CA VAL A 21 1.64 9.06 -3.77
C VAL A 21 1.11 8.89 -5.20
N GLN A 22 1.99 8.83 -6.20
CA GLN A 22 1.60 8.61 -7.59
C GLN A 22 0.90 7.26 -7.81
N ALA A 23 1.43 6.20 -7.20
CA ALA A 23 0.83 4.87 -7.29
C ALA A 23 -0.58 4.84 -6.69
N LEU A 24 -0.76 5.46 -5.51
CA LEU A 24 -2.08 5.59 -4.89
C LEU A 24 -3.04 6.46 -5.71
N ALA A 25 -2.57 7.59 -6.25
CA ALA A 25 -3.36 8.45 -7.12
C ALA A 25 -3.78 7.74 -8.43
N ALA A 26 -2.96 6.81 -8.91
CA ALA A 26 -3.28 5.94 -10.04
C ALA A 26 -4.26 4.80 -9.69
N GLY A 27 -4.70 4.68 -8.43
CA GLY A 27 -5.66 3.69 -7.98
C GLY A 27 -5.03 2.37 -7.49
N CYS A 28 -3.74 2.36 -7.16
CA CYS A 28 -3.16 1.21 -6.46
C CYS A 28 -3.76 1.10 -5.06
N ASP A 29 -4.01 -0.14 -4.61
CA ASP A 29 -4.65 -0.38 -3.33
C ASP A 29 -3.62 -0.61 -2.22
N TYR A 30 -2.44 -1.11 -2.57
CA TYR A 30 -1.35 -1.42 -1.65
C TYR A 30 0.01 -1.13 -2.29
N LEU A 31 0.99 -0.85 -1.42
CA LEU A 31 2.35 -0.50 -1.79
C LEU A 31 3.31 -1.54 -1.20
N LEU A 32 4.32 -1.91 -1.98
CA LEU A 32 5.41 -2.78 -1.54
C LEU A 32 6.66 -1.93 -1.34
N LEU A 33 7.20 -2.00 -0.13
CA LEU A 33 8.41 -1.30 0.29
C LEU A 33 9.43 -2.36 0.70
N ALA A 34 10.63 -2.31 0.13
CA ALA A 34 11.70 -3.22 0.51
C ALA A 34 12.36 -2.82 1.84
N ASP A 35 12.38 -1.53 2.16
CA ASP A 35 12.87 -0.99 3.43
C ASP A 35 11.72 -0.46 4.32
N THR A 36 11.68 -0.94 5.57
CA THR A 36 10.72 -0.52 6.59
C THR A 36 11.30 0.45 7.62
N GLY A 37 12.50 0.99 7.40
CA GLY A 37 13.17 1.97 8.24
C GLY A 37 12.56 3.38 8.17
N SER A 38 13.41 4.42 8.09
CA SER A 38 12.97 5.82 8.01
C SER A 38 12.06 6.09 6.81
N GLN A 39 12.26 5.33 5.73
CA GLN A 39 11.51 5.43 4.49
C GLN A 39 10.00 5.24 4.67
N LEU A 40 9.57 4.34 5.56
CA LEU A 40 8.15 4.14 5.84
C LEU A 40 7.52 5.40 6.46
N SER A 41 8.23 6.05 7.39
CA SER A 41 7.73 7.26 8.04
C SER A 41 7.60 8.43 7.05
N ASP A 42 8.54 8.52 6.10
CA ASP A 42 8.52 9.55 5.06
C ASP A 42 7.39 9.32 4.05
N VAL A 43 7.16 8.06 3.65
CA VAL A 43 6.03 7.66 2.81
C VAL A 43 4.71 8.03 3.49
N VAL A 44 4.53 7.65 4.76
CA VAL A 44 3.31 7.97 5.53
C VAL A 44 3.08 9.47 5.60
N ARG A 45 4.12 10.26 5.89
CA ARG A 45 4.03 11.72 5.93
C ARG A 45 3.63 12.32 4.58
N SER A 46 4.20 11.81 3.49
CA SER A 46 3.88 12.27 2.14
C SER A 46 2.44 11.93 1.74
N ILE A 47 1.93 10.76 2.14
CA ILE A 47 0.53 10.38 1.91
C ILE A 47 -0.41 11.30 2.70
N MET A 48 -0.14 11.56 3.98
CA MET A 48 -0.96 12.49 4.79
C MET A 48 -1.00 13.89 4.16
N ALA A 49 0.15 14.42 3.74
CA ALA A 49 0.19 15.72 3.06
C ALA A 49 -0.56 15.72 1.71
N ALA A 50 -0.55 14.60 0.98
CA ALA A 50 -1.31 14.45 -0.26
C ALA A 50 -2.83 14.40 -0.01
N VAL A 51 -3.27 13.83 1.11
CA VAL A 51 -4.68 13.88 1.55
C VAL A 51 -5.06 15.30 1.96
N ASP A 52 -4.26 15.96 2.80
CA ASP A 52 -4.52 17.32 3.28
C ASP A 52 -4.60 18.34 2.14
N SER A 53 -3.84 18.12 1.06
CA SER A 53 -3.86 18.96 -0.14
C SER A 53 -4.96 18.60 -1.16
N GLY A 54 -5.72 17.52 -0.92
CA GLY A 54 -6.78 17.04 -1.80
C GLY A 54 -6.29 16.28 -3.04
N MET A 55 -5.00 15.94 -3.11
CA MET A 55 -4.44 15.11 -4.19
C MET A 55 -4.89 13.65 -4.07
N LEU A 56 -5.00 13.15 -2.84
CA LEU A 56 -5.58 11.85 -2.54
C LEU A 56 -6.92 12.03 -1.83
N SER A 57 -7.91 11.25 -2.22
CA SER A 57 -9.20 11.19 -1.53
C SER A 57 -9.07 10.31 -0.27
N GLU A 58 -9.44 10.87 0.89
CA GLU A 58 -9.52 10.12 2.15
C GLU A 58 -10.50 8.94 2.03
N GLU A 59 -11.61 9.14 1.33
CA GLU A 59 -12.64 8.12 1.10
C GLU A 59 -12.07 6.94 0.30
N GLU A 60 -11.41 7.22 -0.84
CA GLU A 60 -10.82 6.19 -1.69
C GLU A 60 -9.69 5.42 -0.98
N LEU A 61 -8.87 6.14 -0.20
CA LEU A 61 -7.86 5.52 0.69
C LEU A 61 -8.52 4.60 1.72
N GLY A 62 -9.62 5.04 2.32
CA GLY A 62 -10.41 4.25 3.26
C GLY A 62 -10.96 2.95 2.64
N GLU A 63 -11.46 3.02 1.41
CA GLU A 63 -11.98 1.88 0.67
C GLU A 63 -10.86 0.91 0.24
N SER A 64 -9.71 1.42 -0.20
CA SER A 64 -8.52 0.60 -0.43
C SER A 64 -8.09 -0.14 0.84
N ALA A 65 -8.06 0.54 1.99
CA ALA A 65 -7.74 -0.09 3.27
C ALA A 65 -8.78 -1.15 3.69
N ARG A 66 -10.08 -0.93 3.42
CA ARG A 66 -11.12 -1.96 3.63
C ARG A 66 -10.90 -3.19 2.78
N ARG A 67 -10.60 -3.01 1.48
CA ARG A 67 -10.35 -4.11 0.54
C ARG A 67 -9.15 -4.96 0.98
N ILE A 68 -8.06 -4.33 1.44
CA ILE A 68 -6.89 -5.05 1.99
C ILE A 68 -7.26 -5.85 3.23
N ARG A 69 -7.93 -5.25 4.22
CA ARG A 69 -8.33 -5.97 5.45
C ARG A 69 -9.23 -7.16 5.14
N SER A 70 -10.19 -6.99 4.22
CA SER A 70 -11.04 -8.08 3.76
C SER A 70 -10.24 -9.20 3.09
N ALA A 71 -9.28 -8.86 2.23
CA ALA A 71 -8.41 -9.83 1.58
C ALA A 71 -7.55 -10.61 2.60
N ALA A 72 -6.98 -9.92 3.59
CA ALA A 72 -6.20 -10.54 4.66
C ALA A 72 -7.04 -11.54 5.46
N HIS A 73 -8.25 -11.17 5.88
CA HIS A 73 -9.15 -12.07 6.60
C HIS A 73 -9.53 -13.33 5.81
N ARG A 74 -9.77 -13.20 4.50
CA ARG A 74 -10.03 -14.36 3.64
C ARG A 74 -8.82 -15.29 3.54
N PHE A 75 -7.62 -14.73 3.51
CA PHE A 75 -6.39 -15.52 3.46
C PHE A 75 -6.14 -16.26 4.78
N GLU A 76 -6.42 -15.62 5.93
CA GLU A 76 -6.36 -16.25 7.24
C GLU A 76 -7.37 -17.40 7.37
N SER A 77 -8.61 -17.20 6.93
CA SER A 77 -9.64 -18.24 6.99
C SER A 77 -9.30 -19.44 6.10
N TRP A 78 -8.81 -19.19 4.89
CA TRP A 78 -8.33 -20.23 3.98
C TRP A 78 -7.13 -21.00 4.56
N SER A 79 -6.17 -20.28 5.16
CA SER A 79 -4.99 -20.91 5.79
C SER A 79 -5.38 -21.81 6.95
N ARG A 80 -6.39 -21.40 7.74
CA ARG A 80 -6.91 -22.19 8.87
C ARG A 80 -7.65 -23.46 8.42
N GLU A 81 -8.47 -23.35 7.38
CA GLU A 81 -9.19 -24.50 6.79
C GLU A 81 -8.22 -25.54 6.20
N LYS A 82 -7.16 -25.08 5.52
CA LYS A 82 -6.10 -25.96 5.01
C LYS A 82 -5.34 -26.68 6.12
N ALA A 83 -5.08 -26.00 7.23
CA ALA A 83 -4.45 -26.62 8.40
C ALA A 83 -5.35 -27.68 9.07
N SER A 84 -6.68 -27.49 9.10
CA SER A 84 -7.61 -28.47 9.68
C SER A 84 -7.89 -29.69 8.80
N ASN A 85 -7.80 -29.55 7.47
CA ASN A 85 -8.04 -30.64 6.51
C ASN A 85 -6.80 -31.52 6.22
N GLY A 86 -5.66 -31.21 6.84
CA GLY A 86 -4.40 -31.94 6.68
C GLY A 86 -4.03 -32.83 7.89
N SER A 87 -4.94 -33.02 8.85
CA SER A 87 -4.77 -33.89 10.03
C SER A 87 -5.60 -35.16 9.95
#